data_AF-A0A0F9FSB0-F1
#
_entry.id   AF-A0A0F9FSB0-F1
#
_cell.length_a   1.000
_cell.length_b   1.000
_cell.length_c   1.000
_cell.angle_alpha   90.00
_cell.angle_beta   90.00
_cell.angle_gamma   90.00
#
_symmetry.space_group_name_H-M   'P 1'
#
loop_
_entity.id
_entity.type
_entity.pdbx_description
1 polymer ?
#
loop_
_entity_poly.entity_id
_entity_poly.type
_entity_poly.pdbx_seq_one_letter_code
_entity_poly.pdbx_strand_id
1 'polypeptide(L)'
;MRLPKRVKINGIPFDVVKDPKTMGGKFSYDDTKIEIGTKKLADCEVLENFLHEVAEISMVERGMRSARCKPTAEATEFVFSGNHRMFSDVVTDVSNIVSDLMRLK
;
A
#
# COMPACT_ATOMS: atom_id res chain seq x y z
N MET A 1 16.72 -4.24 -1.94
CA MET A 1 15.81 -5.39 -2.13
C MET A 1 15.16 -5.36 -3.50
N ARG A 2 14.62 -6.48 -3.99
CA ARG A 2 13.75 -6.52 -5.19
C ARG A 2 12.28 -6.45 -4.75
N LEU A 3 11.50 -5.59 -5.39
CA LEU A 3 10.04 -5.57 -5.24
C LEU A 3 9.41 -6.31 -6.43
N PRO A 4 8.18 -6.85 -6.29
CA PRO A 4 7.42 -7.33 -7.45
C PRO A 4 7.27 -6.19 -8.47
N LYS A 5 7.15 -6.52 -9.76
CA LYS A 5 6.90 -5.53 -10.82
C LYS A 5 5.42 -5.17 -10.95
N ARG A 6 4.55 -6.09 -10.52
CA ARG A 6 3.10 -5.96 -10.53
C ARG A 6 2.53 -6.74 -9.36
N VAL A 7 1.51 -6.19 -8.72
CA VAL A 7 0.73 -6.85 -7.67
C VAL A 7 -0.76 -6.70 -7.95
N LYS A 8 -1.57 -7.56 -7.34
CA LYS A 8 -3.03 -7.48 -7.44
C LYS A 8 -3.59 -7.16 -6.06
N ILE A 9 -4.26 -6.02 -5.93
CA ILE A 9 -4.84 -5.53 -4.67
C ILE A 9 -6.34 -5.40 -4.89
N ASN A 10 -7.15 -6.06 -4.06
CA ASN A 10 -8.61 -6.13 -4.21
C ASN A 10 -9.10 -6.44 -5.64
N GLY A 11 -8.40 -7.34 -6.36
CA GLY A 11 -8.79 -7.67 -7.74
C GLY A 11 -8.18 -6.77 -8.82
N ILE A 12 -7.62 -5.62 -8.47
CA ILE A 12 -7.09 -4.61 -9.40
C ILE A 12 -5.58 -4.80 -9.55
N PRO A 13 -5.03 -4.90 -10.78
CA PRO A 13 -3.60 -4.98 -11.00
C PRO A 13 -2.95 -3.61 -10.88
N PHE A 14 -1.86 -3.50 -10.12
CA PHE A 14 -1.03 -2.31 -9.97
C PHE A 14 0.40 -2.58 -10.41
N ASP A 15 0.96 -1.68 -11.22
CA ASP A 15 2.37 -1.71 -11.62
C ASP A 15 3.24 -1.04 -10.55
N VAL A 16 4.29 -1.74 -10.11
CA VAL A 16 5.18 -1.29 -9.03
C VAL A 16 6.48 -0.76 -9.64
N VAL A 17 6.74 0.53 -9.42
CA VAL A 17 7.90 1.24 -9.96
C VAL A 17 8.76 1.74 -8.81
N LYS A 18 10.08 1.50 -8.90
CA LYS A 18 11.04 2.06 -7.96
C LYS A 18 11.54 3.41 -8.44
N ASP A 19 11.53 4.40 -7.58
CA ASP A 19 12.14 5.70 -7.85
C ASP A 19 13.36 5.94 -6.94
N PRO A 20 14.59 5.87 -7.47
CA PRO A 20 15.81 6.09 -6.68
C PRO A 20 16.03 7.55 -6.28
N LYS A 21 15.20 8.49 -6.76
CA LYS A 21 15.36 9.93 -6.54
C LYS A 21 14.53 10.46 -5.38
N THR A 22 13.50 9.73 -4.97
CA THR A 22 12.53 10.13 -3.93
C THR A 22 12.58 9.19 -2.73
N MET A 23 11.94 9.61 -1.64
CA MET A 23 11.68 8.82 -0.44
C MET A 23 10.17 8.62 -0.29
N GLY A 24 9.75 7.62 0.49
CA GLY A 24 8.34 7.32 0.75
C GLY A 24 7.68 6.48 -0.35
N GLY A 25 6.35 6.35 -0.26
CA GLY A 25 5.51 5.71 -1.26
C GLY A 25 4.42 6.65 -1.76
N LYS A 26 3.86 6.35 -2.92
CA LYS A 26 2.58 6.90 -3.40
C LYS A 26 1.96 5.96 -4.42
N PHE A 27 0.65 6.02 -4.58
CA PHE A 27 -0.05 5.35 -5.67
C PHE A 27 -0.94 6.30 -6.50
N SER A 28 -1.22 5.90 -7.74
CA SER A 28 -2.18 6.54 -8.65
C SER A 28 -3.22 5.50 -9.05
N TYR A 29 -4.50 5.76 -8.76
CA TYR A 29 -5.61 4.91 -9.19
C TYR A 29 -5.82 4.98 -10.70
N ASP A 30 -5.73 6.18 -11.28
CA ASP A 30 -5.94 6.40 -12.72
C ASP A 30 -4.90 5.67 -13.57
N ASP A 31 -3.64 5.71 -13.13
CA ASP A 31 -2.53 5.05 -13.83
C ASP A 31 -2.32 3.60 -13.36
N THR A 32 -3.07 3.12 -12.35
CA THR A 32 -2.87 1.82 -11.71
C THR A 32 -1.40 1.55 -11.34
N LYS A 33 -0.77 2.53 -10.69
CA LYS A 33 0.68 2.54 -10.43
C LYS A 33 0.98 2.77 -8.95
N ILE A 34 1.96 2.04 -8.41
CA ILE A 34 2.56 2.24 -7.10
C ILE A 34 4.02 2.65 -7.31
N GLU A 35 4.40 3.83 -6.82
CA GLU A 35 5.77 4.33 -6.88
C GLU A 35 6.42 4.29 -5.49
N ILE A 36 7.53 3.57 -5.38
CA ILE A 36 8.27 3.41 -4.13
C ILE A 36 9.62 4.12 -4.26
N GLY A 37 9.76 5.20 -3.51
CA GLY A 37 11.01 5.93 -3.34
C GLY A 37 12.06 5.07 -2.64
N THR A 38 13.29 5.06 -3.14
CA THR A 38 14.40 4.27 -2.57
C THR A 38 15.63 5.09 -2.24
N LYS A 39 15.53 6.43 -2.23
CA LYS A 39 16.68 7.30 -1.98
C LYS A 39 17.18 7.15 -0.55
N LYS A 40 18.38 6.57 -0.39
CA LYS A 40 19.08 6.39 0.90
C LYS A 40 18.30 5.58 1.94
N LEU A 41 17.36 4.74 1.51
CA LEU A 41 16.60 3.87 2.40
C LEU A 41 17.23 2.48 2.50
N ALA A 42 17.21 1.91 3.69
CA ALA A 42 17.51 0.51 3.92
C ALA A 42 16.42 -0.38 3.32
N ASP A 43 16.75 -1.64 3.08
CA ASP A 43 15.82 -2.60 2.46
C ASP A 43 14.54 -2.79 3.27
N CYS A 44 14.62 -2.76 4.60
CA CYS A 44 13.44 -2.83 5.47
C CYS A 44 12.51 -1.63 5.31
N GLU A 45 13.06 -0.43 5.16
CA GLU A 45 12.28 0.81 4.98
C GLU A 45 11.63 0.83 3.58
N VAL A 46 12.30 0.30 2.56
CA VAL A 46 11.70 0.13 1.23
C VAL A 46 10.55 -0.86 1.25
N LEU A 47 10.67 -1.95 2.02
CA LEU A 47 9.60 -2.92 2.20
C LEU A 47 8.42 -2.32 2.97
N GLU A 48 8.69 -1.59 4.04
CA GLU A 48 7.69 -0.90 4.84
C GLU A 48 6.88 0.08 4.00
N ASN A 49 7.55 0.97 3.25
CA ASN A 49 6.87 1.89 2.33
C ASN A 49 6.00 1.14 1.32
N PHE A 50 6.49 0.03 0.77
CA PHE A 50 5.69 -0.76 -0.17
C PHE A 50 4.45 -1.38 0.48
N LEU A 51 4.58 -1.98 1.66
CA LEU A 51 3.46 -2.57 2.38
C LEU A 51 2.45 -1.53 2.86
N HIS A 52 2.93 -0.33 3.20
CA HIS A 52 2.09 0.82 3.53
C HIS A 52 1.16 1.15 2.37
N GLU A 53 1.68 1.39 1.16
CA GLU A 53 0.86 1.71 -0.02
C GLU A 53 -0.15 0.60 -0.32
N VAL A 54 0.27 -0.66 -0.22
CA VAL A 54 -0.60 -1.82 -0.43
C VAL A 54 -1.77 -1.81 0.55
N ALA A 55 -1.49 -1.58 1.83
CA ALA A 55 -2.50 -1.57 2.88
C ALA A 55 -3.46 -0.40 2.69
N GLU A 56 -2.96 0.78 2.35
CA GLU A 56 -3.81 1.95 2.07
C GLU A 56 -4.75 1.72 0.88
N ILE A 57 -4.25 1.19 -0.25
CA ILE A 57 -5.09 0.85 -1.40
C ILE A 57 -6.16 -0.17 -1.00
N SER A 58 -5.75 -1.22 -0.27
CA SER A 58 -6.65 -2.28 0.20
C SER A 58 -7.79 -1.74 1.08
N MET A 59 -7.47 -0.77 1.96
CA MET A 59 -8.44 -0.12 2.85
C MET A 59 -9.35 0.87 2.11
N VAL A 60 -8.81 1.69 1.20
CA VAL A 60 -9.58 2.66 0.41
C VAL A 60 -10.61 1.97 -0.46
N GLU A 61 -10.21 0.91 -1.18
CA GLU A 61 -11.11 0.13 -2.05
C GLU A 61 -12.25 -0.55 -1.29
N ARG A 62 -12.02 -0.88 -0.01
CA ARG A 62 -13.04 -1.49 0.87
C ARG A 62 -13.95 -0.48 1.55
N GLY A 63 -13.79 0.81 1.24
CA GLY A 63 -14.57 1.87 1.83
C GLY A 63 -14.31 2.04 3.33
N MET A 64 -13.14 1.59 3.83
CA MET A 64 -12.74 1.80 5.22
C MET A 64 -12.43 3.29 5.42
N ARG A 65 -13.46 4.08 5.70
CA ARG A 65 -13.35 5.55 5.83
C ARG A 65 -13.21 5.99 7.27
N SER A 66 -12.50 7.10 7.44
CA SER A 66 -12.26 7.80 8.70
C SER A 66 -13.56 8.29 9.33
N ALA A 67 -13.89 7.81 10.53
CA ALA A 67 -15.00 8.36 11.29
C ALA A 67 -14.72 9.78 11.84
N ARG A 68 -13.50 10.34 11.67
CA ARG A 68 -13.09 11.63 12.28
C ARG A 68 -12.20 12.59 11.47
N CYS A 69 -12.08 12.49 10.14
CA CYS A 69 -11.44 13.57 9.39
C CYS A 69 -12.47 14.67 9.07
N LYS A 70 -12.63 15.64 9.97
CA LYS A 70 -13.08 16.97 9.54
C LYS A 70 -11.98 17.53 8.61
N PRO A 71 -12.32 18.21 7.50
CA PRO A 71 -11.32 18.84 6.65
C PRO A 71 -10.71 20.02 7.41
N THR A 72 -9.63 19.78 8.14
CA THR A 72 -8.66 20.82 8.47
C THR A 72 -7.63 20.84 7.35
N ALA A 73 -7.13 22.03 7.00
CA ALA A 73 -6.32 22.30 5.81
C ALA A 73 -5.00 21.51 5.72
N GLU A 74 -4.67 20.72 6.75
CA GLU A 74 -3.54 19.80 6.80
C GLU A 74 -4.08 18.43 7.24
N ALA A 75 -4.31 17.53 6.29
CA ALA A 75 -4.66 16.14 6.57
C ALA A 75 -3.38 15.33 6.78
N THR A 76 -2.83 15.38 7.99
CA THR A 76 -1.62 14.63 8.39
C THR A 76 -1.93 13.30 9.10
N GLU A 77 -3.21 12.97 9.34
CA GLU A 77 -3.62 11.80 10.13
C GLU A 77 -4.81 11.08 9.48
N PHE A 78 -4.57 10.01 8.72
CA PHE A 78 -5.62 9.10 8.26
C PHE A 78 -5.88 8.04 9.33
N VAL A 79 -7.11 7.96 9.86
CA VAL A 79 -7.56 6.84 10.71
C VAL A 79 -8.53 6.00 9.90
N PHE A 80 -8.12 4.80 9.50
CA PHE A 80 -9.01 3.84 8.83
C PHE A 80 -9.97 3.21 9.84
N SER A 81 -11.27 3.18 9.53
CA SER A 81 -12.26 2.46 10.34
C SER A 81 -13.02 1.47 9.47
N GLY A 82 -13.20 0.26 9.97
CA GLY A 82 -13.86 -0.83 9.25
C GLY A 82 -14.31 -1.94 10.19
N ASN A 83 -15.14 -2.84 9.70
CA ASN A 83 -15.56 -4.01 10.47
C ASN A 83 -14.51 -5.14 10.41
N HIS A 84 -14.68 -6.16 11.25
CA HIS A 84 -13.75 -7.29 11.32
C HIS A 84 -13.51 -7.99 9.97
N ARG A 85 -14.56 -8.09 9.13
CA ARG A 85 -14.45 -8.70 7.81
C ARG A 85 -13.54 -7.89 6.90
N MET A 86 -13.72 -6.56 6.86
CA MET A 86 -12.85 -5.67 6.09
C MET A 86 -11.38 -5.77 6.53
N PHE A 87 -11.12 -5.83 7.84
CA PHE A 87 -9.77 -6.06 8.36
C PHE A 87 -9.20 -7.42 7.95
N SER A 88 -10.00 -8.49 7.99
CA SER A 88 -9.58 -9.83 7.56
C SER A 88 -9.21 -9.86 6.07
N ASP A 89 -9.94 -9.12 5.26
CA ASP A 89 -9.68 -9.02 3.83
C ASP A 89 -8.38 -8.23 3.55
N VAL A 90 -8.09 -7.18 4.34
CA VAL A 90 -6.80 -6.46 4.28
C VAL A 90 -5.64 -7.39 4.65
N VAL A 91 -5.78 -8.17 5.72
CA VAL A 91 -4.78 -9.17 6.12
C VAL A 91 -4.54 -10.19 5.01
N THR A 92 -5.60 -10.59 4.28
CA THR A 92 -5.49 -11.50 3.14
C THR A 92 -4.67 -10.88 2.00
N ASP A 93 -4.94 -9.64 1.64
CA ASP A 93 -4.18 -8.93 0.59
C ASP A 93 -2.69 -8.81 0.96
N VAL A 94 -2.40 -8.39 2.19
CA VAL A 94 -1.01 -8.28 2.68
C VAL A 94 -0.32 -9.65 2.70
N SER A 95 -1.00 -10.70 3.16
CA SER A 95 -0.45 -12.05 3.22
C SER A 95 -0.12 -12.61 1.85
N ASN A 96 -0.98 -12.38 0.84
CA ASN A 96 -0.71 -12.78 -0.53
C ASN A 96 0.56 -12.10 -1.07
N ILE A 97 0.73 -10.81 -0.79
CA ILE A 97 1.90 -10.05 -1.24
C ILE A 97 3.18 -10.49 -0.52
N VAL A 98 3.10 -10.79 0.78
CA VAL A 98 4.22 -11.37 1.52
C VAL A 98 4.58 -12.75 0.97
N SER A 99 3.57 -13.58 0.65
CA SER A 99 3.77 -14.88 0.00
C SER A 99 4.52 -14.74 -1.33
N ASP A 100 4.11 -13.79 -2.17
CA ASP A 100 4.76 -13.49 -3.45
C ASP A 100 6.22 -13.03 -3.26
N LEU A 101 6.47 -12.17 -2.27
CA LEU A 101 7.81 -11.69 -1.92
C LEU A 101 8.72 -12.81 -1.42
N MET A 102 8.18 -13.70 -0.60
CA MET A 102 8.90 -14.84 -0.02
C MET A 102 8.96 -16.06 -0.95
N ARG A 103 8.21 -16.04 -2.06
CA ARG A 103 8.00 -17.18 -2.97
C ARG A 103 7.46 -18.41 -2.25
N LEU A 104 6.63 -18.21 -1.23
CA LEU A 104 5.92 -19.29 -0.57
C LEU A 104 4.88 -19.81 -1.57
N LYS A 105 4.99 -21.09 -1.93
CA LYS A 105 4.08 -21.79 -2.84
C LYS A 105 2.91 -22.38 -2.06
#